data_AF-A0A955N8J8-F1
#
_entry.id   AF-A0A955N8J8-F1
#
_cell.length_a   1.000
_cell.length_b   1.000
_cell.length_c   1.000
_cell.angle_alpha   90.00
_cell.angle_beta   90.00
_cell.angle_gamma   90.00
#
_symmetry.space_group_name_H-M   'P 1'
#
loop_
_entity.id
_entity.type
_entity.pdbx_description
1 polymer ?
#
loop_
_entity_poly.entity_id
_entity_poly.type
_entity_poly.pdbx_seq_one_letter_code
_entity_poly.pdbx_strand_id
1 'polypeptide(L)'
;LGVAFLIPLPFAGYWLMREVYAYRQQMGITLMGGLLAWLFIIQATMIGILFLTTNYYLWQALGRMTGGERFQKYIKYLVFILVVGLLVFITPHTIVMTPAELKAMGGQQHPVLGNYGVMSAKNGGINAIIMTTVLSFIWYQRGNRVPTVSWAKFGNIFMG
;
A
#
# COMPACT_ATOMS: atom_id res chain seq x y z
N LEU A 1 -8.08 -4.13 16.89
CA LEU A 1 -6.77 -4.72 17.27
C LEU A 1 -6.04 -5.26 16.05
N GLY A 2 -6.61 -6.16 15.24
CA GLY A 2 -5.94 -6.75 14.06
C GLY A 2 -5.34 -5.77 13.05
N VAL A 3 -6.05 -4.67 12.72
CA VAL A 3 -5.58 -3.67 11.74
C VAL A 3 -4.27 -2.97 12.17
N ALA A 4 -4.04 -2.80 13.48
CA ALA A 4 -2.84 -2.14 13.98
C ALA A 4 -1.58 -2.98 13.74
N PHE A 5 -1.71 -4.31 13.73
CA PHE A 5 -0.60 -5.23 13.45
C PHE A 5 -0.17 -5.25 11.97
N LEU A 6 -1.00 -4.71 11.06
CA LEU A 6 -0.64 -4.63 9.63
C LEU A 6 0.32 -3.49 9.33
N ILE A 7 0.30 -2.41 10.14
CA ILE A 7 1.13 -1.21 9.93
C ILE A 7 2.64 -1.52 9.92
N PRO A 8 3.22 -2.31 10.85
CA PRO A 8 4.66 -2.58 10.85
C PRO A 8 5.13 -3.54 9.74
N LEU A 9 4.25 -4.32 9.11
CA LEU A 9 4.63 -5.36 8.14
C LEU A 9 5.49 -4.85 6.97
N PRO A 10 5.17 -3.72 6.31
CA PRO A 10 5.98 -3.22 5.22
C PRO A 10 7.34 -2.69 5.67
N PHE A 11 7.46 -2.22 6.93
CA PHE A 11 8.69 -1.63 7.46
C PHE A 11 9.74 -2.68 7.82
N ALA A 12 9.32 -3.90 8.19
CA ALA A 12 10.23 -4.98 8.51
C ALA A 12 11.22 -5.30 7.37
N GLY A 13 10.72 -5.30 6.12
CA GLY A 13 11.56 -5.50 4.94
C GLY A 13 12.57 -4.37 4.71
N TYR A 14 12.18 -3.11 4.94
CA TYR A 14 13.09 -1.97 4.85
C TYR A 14 14.18 -2.03 5.92
N TRP A 15 13.83 -2.44 7.14
CA TRP A 15 14.80 -2.58 8.22
C TRP A 15 15.83 -3.66 7.90
N LEU A 16 15.37 -4.85 7.48
CA LEU A 16 16.25 -5.93 7.05
C LEU A 16 17.23 -5.46 5.99
N MET A 17 16.72 -4.73 5.00
CA MET A 17 17.55 -4.25 3.90
C MET A 17 18.59 -3.24 4.35
N ARG A 18 18.23 -2.32 5.25
CA ARG A 18 19.16 -1.36 5.85
C ARG A 18 20.30 -2.06 6.58
N GLU A 19 19.99 -3.05 7.40
CA GLU A 19 21.00 -3.80 8.16
C GLU A 19 21.94 -4.60 7.25
N VAL A 20 21.40 -5.24 6.19
CA VAL A 20 22.22 -5.95 5.21
C VAL A 20 23.17 -5.00 4.46
N TYR A 21 22.68 -3.83 4.05
CA TYR A 21 23.52 -2.82 3.39
C TYR A 21 24.62 -2.28 4.31
N ALA A 22 24.31 -2.08 5.60
CA ALA A 22 25.28 -1.63 6.59
C ALA A 22 26.37 -2.69 6.84
N TYR A 23 26.02 -3.97 6.81
CA TYR A 23 26.98 -5.06 6.97
C TYR A 23 27.86 -5.26 5.73
N ARG A 24 27.27 -5.33 4.52
CA ARG A 24 28.03 -5.45 3.27
C ARG A 24 27.25 -4.95 2.06
N GLN A 25 27.74 -3.87 1.45
CA GLN A 25 27.10 -3.21 0.32
C GLN A 25 26.90 -4.12 -0.90
N GLN A 26 27.87 -4.99 -1.18
CA GLN A 26 27.78 -5.94 -2.29
C GLN A 26 26.69 -7.00 -2.09
N MET A 27 26.47 -7.46 -0.85
CA MET A 27 25.34 -8.36 -0.57
C MET A 27 24.01 -7.63 -0.74
N GLY A 28 23.92 -6.36 -0.31
CA GLY A 28 22.72 -5.55 -0.52
C GLY A 28 22.35 -5.41 -2.00
N ILE A 29 23.33 -5.17 -2.88
CA ILE A 29 23.11 -5.09 -4.34
C ILE A 29 22.61 -6.44 -4.89
N THR A 30 23.19 -7.57 -4.48
CA THR A 30 22.72 -8.90 -4.91
C THR A 30 21.32 -9.24 -4.40
N LEU A 31 20.94 -8.73 -3.22
CA LEU A 31 19.63 -8.95 -2.63
C LEU A 31 18.54 -8.09 -3.33
N MET A 32 18.92 -6.91 -3.84
CA MET A 32 18.06 -6.04 -4.66
C MET A 32 18.07 -6.35 -6.17
N GLY A 33 19.06 -7.09 -6.66
CA GLY A 33 19.23 -7.40 -8.07
C GLY A 33 19.35 -8.90 -8.31
N GLY A 34 18.37 -9.51 -8.97
CA GLY A 34 18.37 -10.93 -9.35
C GLY A 34 17.21 -11.72 -8.75
N LEU A 35 17.39 -13.03 -8.53
CA LEU A 35 16.34 -13.94 -8.07
C LEU A 35 15.79 -13.58 -6.68
N LEU A 36 16.62 -13.07 -5.78
CA LEU A 36 16.19 -12.69 -4.43
C LEU A 36 15.22 -11.51 -4.44
N ALA A 37 15.38 -10.56 -5.37
CA ALA A 37 14.46 -9.42 -5.51
C ALA A 37 13.02 -9.86 -5.82
N TRP A 38 12.85 -10.99 -6.51
CA TRP A 38 11.53 -11.56 -6.79
C TRP A 38 10.84 -12.10 -5.54
N LEU A 39 11.59 -12.63 -4.58
CA LEU A 39 11.02 -13.04 -3.29
C LEU A 39 10.45 -11.83 -2.54
N PHE A 40 11.11 -10.67 -2.60
CA PHE A 40 10.59 -9.42 -2.04
C PHE A 40 9.33 -8.93 -2.75
N ILE A 41 9.24 -9.10 -4.08
CA ILE A 41 8.04 -8.75 -4.84
C ILE A 41 6.87 -9.67 -4.44
N ILE A 42 7.11 -10.96 -4.25
CA ILE A 42 6.09 -11.90 -3.76
C ILE A 42 5.62 -11.49 -2.36
N GLN A 43 6.54 -11.19 -1.43
CA GLN A 43 6.18 -10.70 -0.10
C GLN A 43 5.38 -9.38 -0.15
N ALA A 44 5.81 -8.42 -0.97
CA ALA A 44 5.10 -7.16 -1.17
C ALA A 44 3.67 -7.41 -1.69
N THR A 45 3.50 -8.37 -2.61
CA THR A 45 2.18 -8.75 -3.13
C THR A 45 1.30 -9.37 -2.04
N MET A 46 1.85 -10.24 -1.20
CA MET A 46 1.12 -10.82 -0.05
C MET A 46 0.66 -9.75 0.94
N ILE A 47 1.54 -8.79 1.27
CA ILE A 47 1.20 -7.65 2.13
C ILE A 47 0.10 -6.80 1.47
N GLY A 48 0.20 -6.53 0.17
CA GLY A 48 -0.84 -5.80 -0.58
C GLY A 48 -2.21 -6.48 -0.50
N ILE A 49 -2.25 -7.81 -0.66
CA ILE A 49 -3.49 -8.60 -0.55
C ILE A 49 -4.07 -8.54 0.87
N LEU A 50 -3.25 -8.59 1.91
CA LEU A 50 -3.72 -8.44 3.29
C LEU A 50 -4.37 -7.07 3.53
N PHE A 51 -3.77 -6.00 3.03
CA PHE A 51 -4.35 -4.66 3.11
C PHE A 51 -5.65 -4.54 2.32
N LEU A 52 -5.69 -5.06 1.10
CA LEU A 52 -6.91 -5.06 0.27
C LEU A 52 -8.06 -5.81 0.95
N THR A 53 -7.78 -7.02 1.44
CA THR A 53 -8.78 -7.88 2.09
C THR A 53 -9.29 -7.26 3.39
N THR A 54 -8.39 -6.67 4.18
CA THR A 54 -8.75 -5.98 5.43
C THR A 54 -9.64 -4.77 5.16
N ASN A 55 -9.30 -3.93 4.18
CA ASN A 55 -10.14 -2.79 3.81
C ASN A 55 -11.50 -3.23 3.29
N TYR A 56 -11.52 -4.23 2.41
CA TYR A 56 -12.76 -4.81 1.89
C TYR A 56 -13.68 -5.30 3.02
N TYR A 57 -13.12 -6.02 4.00
CA TYR A 57 -13.87 -6.49 5.17
C TYR A 57 -14.44 -5.32 6.00
N LEU A 58 -13.65 -4.26 6.24
CA LEU A 58 -14.09 -3.08 6.97
C LEU A 58 -15.25 -2.36 6.25
N TRP A 59 -15.19 -2.25 4.93
CA TRP A 59 -16.23 -1.60 4.13
C TRP A 59 -17.52 -2.42 4.09
N GLN A 60 -17.42 -3.74 3.99
CA GLN A 60 -18.59 -4.62 4.09
C GLN A 60 -19.22 -4.55 5.48
N ALA A 61 -18.41 -4.53 6.54
CA ALA A 61 -18.91 -4.37 7.89
C ALA A 61 -19.59 -3.00 8.10
N LEU A 62 -19.03 -1.93 7.54
CA LEU A 62 -19.60 -0.58 7.57
C LEU A 62 -20.94 -0.50 6.81
N GLY A 63 -21.09 -1.21 5.70
CA GLY A 63 -22.36 -1.30 4.96
C GLY A 63 -23.50 -1.97 5.73
N ARG A 64 -23.19 -2.74 6.78
CA ARG A 64 -24.19 -3.39 7.65
C ARG A 64 -24.59 -2.54 8.86
N MET A 65 -23.96 -1.37 9.06
CA MET A 65 -24.18 -0.51 10.23
C MET A 65 -25.15 0.63 9.92
N THR A 66 -26.08 0.90 10.84
CA THR A 66 -26.98 2.07 10.78
C THR A 66 -26.15 3.36 10.84
N GLY A 67 -26.27 4.24 9.84
CA GLY A 67 -25.43 5.45 9.70
C GLY A 67 -24.16 5.27 8.84
N GLY A 68 -23.84 4.03 8.44
CA GLY A 68 -22.74 3.73 7.53
C GLY A 68 -22.96 4.18 6.08
N GLU A 69 -24.23 4.40 5.69
CA GLU A 69 -24.63 4.86 4.35
C GLU A 69 -23.95 6.15 3.91
N ARG A 70 -23.68 7.08 4.85
CA ARG A 70 -22.99 8.34 4.55
C ARG A 70 -21.58 8.13 3.98
N PHE A 71 -20.92 7.04 4.39
CA PHE A 71 -19.55 6.74 4.01
C PHE A 71 -19.47 5.93 2.72
N GLN A 72 -20.54 5.22 2.34
CA GLN A 72 -20.59 4.36 1.14
C GLN A 72 -20.22 5.11 -0.14
N LYS A 73 -20.66 6.37 -0.28
CA LYS A 73 -20.32 7.23 -1.43
C LYS A 73 -18.80 7.45 -1.60
N TYR A 74 -18.05 7.45 -0.50
CA TYR A 74 -16.62 7.73 -0.49
C TYR A 74 -15.75 6.47 -0.66
N ILE A 75 -16.29 5.27 -0.42
CA ILE A 75 -15.56 4.01 -0.51
C ILE A 75 -14.93 3.83 -1.90
N LYS A 76 -15.61 4.23 -2.98
CA LYS A 76 -15.06 4.15 -4.35
C LYS A 76 -13.74 4.92 -4.53
N TYR A 77 -13.57 6.06 -3.87
CA TYR A 77 -12.33 6.83 -3.93
C TYR A 77 -11.21 6.15 -3.11
N LEU A 78 -11.56 5.55 -1.97
CA LEU A 78 -10.62 4.78 -1.17
C LEU A 78 -10.13 3.53 -1.91
N VAL A 79 -11.04 2.83 -2.60
CA VAL A 79 -10.69 1.70 -3.48
C VAL A 79 -9.72 2.16 -4.55
N PHE A 80 -9.99 3.28 -5.22
CA PHE A 80 -9.11 3.80 -6.26
C PHE A 80 -7.69 4.10 -5.74
N ILE A 81 -7.58 4.82 -4.62
CA ILE A 81 -6.27 5.13 -4.00
C ILE A 81 -5.54 3.84 -3.61
N LEU A 82 -6.26 2.88 -3.03
CA LEU A 82 -5.68 1.61 -2.59
C LEU A 82 -5.19 0.77 -3.77
N VAL A 83 -5.95 0.70 -4.86
CA VAL A 83 -5.56 -0.02 -6.08
C VAL A 83 -4.35 0.63 -6.74
N VAL A 84 -4.35 1.96 -6.91
CA VAL A 84 -3.20 2.68 -7.48
C VAL A 84 -1.96 2.53 -6.60
N GLY A 85 -2.10 2.66 -5.28
CA GLY A 85 -1.01 2.44 -4.34
C GLY A 85 -0.46 1.01 -4.42
N LEU A 86 -1.33 0.01 -4.55
CA LEU A 86 -0.95 -1.40 -4.67
C LEU A 86 -0.23 -1.68 -5.99
N LEU A 87 -0.71 -1.13 -7.11
CA LEU A 87 -0.03 -1.23 -8.41
C LEU A 87 1.39 -0.67 -8.35
N VAL A 88 1.59 0.51 -7.75
CA VAL A 88 2.92 1.08 -7.55
C VAL A 88 3.77 0.20 -6.64
N PHE A 89 3.19 -0.33 -5.55
CA PHE A 89 3.91 -1.14 -4.57
C PHE A 89 4.43 -2.46 -5.15
N ILE A 90 3.66 -3.13 -6.01
CA ILE A 90 4.04 -4.40 -6.64
C ILE A 90 4.94 -4.24 -7.87
N THR A 91 5.14 -3.01 -8.37
CA THR A 91 5.88 -2.80 -9.63
C THR A 91 7.33 -3.28 -9.50
N PRO A 92 7.82 -4.18 -10.38
CA PRO A 92 9.20 -4.64 -10.36
C PRO A 92 10.16 -3.55 -10.84
N HIS A 93 11.32 -3.41 -10.20
CA HIS A 93 12.37 -2.48 -10.64
C HIS A 93 13.19 -3.03 -11.82
N THR A 94 13.31 -4.35 -11.91
CA THR A 94 14.02 -5.07 -12.96
C THR A 94 13.15 -6.22 -13.45
N ILE A 95 12.84 -6.25 -14.73
CA ILE A 95 12.09 -7.36 -15.33
C ILE A 95 13.12 -8.41 -15.78
N VAL A 96 12.83 -9.69 -15.56
CA VAL A 96 13.66 -10.77 -16.12
C VAL A 96 13.42 -10.75 -17.62
N MET A 97 14.44 -10.32 -18.36
CA MET A 97 14.37 -10.15 -19.82
C MET A 97 15.36 -11.08 -20.50
N THR A 98 14.99 -11.54 -21.68
CA THR A 98 15.93 -12.19 -22.60
C THR A 98 16.90 -11.14 -23.20
N PRO A 99 18.09 -11.56 -23.67
CA PRO A 99 19.06 -10.64 -24.28
C PRO A 99 18.50 -9.85 -25.49
N ALA A 100 17.52 -10.41 -26.20
CA ALA A 100 16.86 -9.76 -27.33
C ALA A 100 15.93 -8.62 -26.88
N GLU A 101 15.17 -8.82 -25.81
CA GLU A 101 14.29 -7.80 -25.23
C GLU A 101 15.08 -6.67 -24.57
N LEU A 102 16.22 -7.00 -23.96
CA LEU A 102 17.15 -6.02 -23.38
C LEU A 102 17.68 -5.05 -24.45
N LYS A 103 17.99 -5.56 -25.64
CA LYS A 103 18.45 -4.76 -26.79
C LYS A 103 17.31 -3.92 -27.37
N ALA A 104 16.08 -4.43 -27.39
CA ALA A 104 14.90 -3.72 -27.87
C ALA A 104 14.45 -2.58 -26.93
N MET A 105 14.67 -2.72 -25.62
CA MET A 105 14.30 -1.70 -24.62
C MET A 105 15.37 -0.63 -24.37
N GLY A 106 16.56 -0.77 -24.96
CA GLY A 106 17.64 0.21 -24.83
C GLY A 106 18.28 0.26 -23.42
N GLY A 107 18.01 -0.73 -22.56
CA GLY A 107 18.54 -0.80 -21.20
C GLY A 107 17.91 -1.90 -20.35
N GLN A 108 18.42 -2.09 -19.13
CA GLN A 108 17.89 -3.05 -18.14
C GLN A 108 16.56 -2.63 -17.49
N GLN A 109 16.11 -1.39 -17.72
CA GLN A 109 14.91 -0.83 -17.10
C GLN A 109 13.99 -0.23 -18.16
N HIS A 110 12.69 -0.47 -18.03
CA HIS A 110 11.70 0.16 -18.89
C HIS A 110 11.56 1.65 -18.50
N PRO A 111 11.62 2.60 -19.45
CA PRO A 111 11.74 4.04 -19.16
C PRO A 111 10.60 4.62 -18.32
N VAL A 112 9.40 4.01 -18.38
CA VAL A 112 8.23 4.43 -17.58
C VAL A 112 8.04 3.58 -16.31
N LEU A 113 8.19 2.25 -16.40
CA LEU A 113 7.90 1.32 -15.30
C LEU A 113 9.06 1.27 -14.29
N GLY A 114 10.29 1.55 -14.73
CA GLY A 114 11.47 1.65 -13.87
C GLY A 114 11.31 2.72 -12.78
N ASN A 115 10.66 3.85 -13.10
CA ASN A 115 10.40 4.94 -12.16
C ASN A 115 9.40 4.56 -11.06
N TYR A 116 8.52 3.59 -11.28
CA TYR A 116 7.60 3.09 -10.25
C TYR A 116 8.20 1.93 -9.45
N GLY A 117 9.24 1.28 -9.99
CA GLY A 117 10.00 0.24 -9.31
C GLY A 117 11.02 0.77 -8.28
N VAL A 118 11.30 2.07 -8.25
CA VAL A 118 12.23 2.68 -7.28
C VAL A 118 11.65 2.64 -5.86
N MET A 119 12.53 2.55 -4.86
CA MET A 119 12.10 2.46 -3.45
C MET A 119 11.29 3.66 -2.96
N SER A 120 11.54 4.87 -3.47
CA SER A 120 10.75 6.05 -3.11
C SER A 120 9.30 5.96 -3.61
N ALA A 121 9.07 5.46 -4.81
CA ALA A 121 7.72 5.26 -5.36
C ALA A 121 6.97 4.18 -4.57
N LYS A 122 7.63 3.07 -4.24
CA LYS A 122 7.06 2.00 -3.39
C LYS A 122 6.68 2.50 -2.00
N ASN A 123 7.52 3.36 -1.40
CA ASN A 123 7.21 3.99 -0.12
C ASN A 123 6.02 4.95 -0.22
N GLY A 124 5.89 5.70 -1.32
CA GLY A 124 4.70 6.52 -1.58
C GLY A 124 3.42 5.66 -1.67
N GLY A 125 3.49 4.55 -2.43
CA GLY A 125 2.37 3.61 -2.58
C GLY A 125 1.95 2.96 -1.26
N ILE A 126 2.90 2.45 -0.46
CA ILE A 126 2.58 1.82 0.82
C ILE A 126 1.98 2.81 1.83
N ASN A 127 2.51 4.03 1.90
CA ASN A 127 1.99 5.03 2.82
C ASN A 127 0.56 5.43 2.44
N ALA A 128 0.24 5.53 1.15
CA ALA A 128 -1.13 5.74 0.69
C ALA A 128 -2.05 4.59 1.14
N ILE A 129 -1.63 3.33 0.97
CA ILE A 129 -2.40 2.15 1.42
C ILE A 129 -2.63 2.18 2.94
N ILE A 130 -1.59 2.48 3.74
CA ILE A 130 -1.69 2.56 5.20
C ILE A 130 -2.67 3.65 5.60
N MET A 131 -2.55 4.85 5.02
CA MET A 131 -3.44 5.98 5.31
C MET A 131 -4.89 5.66 4.97
N THR A 132 -5.14 5.05 3.81
CA THR A 132 -6.49 4.58 3.43
C THR A 132 -7.02 3.56 4.43
N THR A 133 -6.20 2.64 4.90
CA THR A 133 -6.59 1.61 5.86
C THR A 133 -6.93 2.19 7.23
N VAL A 134 -6.11 3.13 7.72
CA VAL A 134 -6.36 3.83 8.98
C VAL A 134 -7.65 4.64 8.89
N LEU A 135 -7.89 5.34 7.78
CA LEU A 135 -9.13 6.08 7.54
C LEU A 135 -10.35 5.14 7.53
N SER A 136 -10.29 4.03 6.79
CA SER A 136 -11.34 2.99 6.76
C SER A 136 -11.64 2.46 8.16
N PHE A 137 -10.62 2.25 8.99
CA PHE A 137 -10.78 1.80 10.36
C PHE A 137 -11.43 2.86 11.27
N ILE A 138 -11.05 4.14 11.14
CA ILE A 138 -11.67 5.25 11.86
C ILE A 138 -13.15 5.37 11.50
N TRP A 139 -13.49 5.25 10.22
CA TRP A 139 -14.87 5.28 9.75
C TRP A 139 -15.67 4.11 10.28
N TYR A 140 -15.11 2.91 10.28
CA TYR A 140 -15.72 1.73 10.89
C TYR A 140 -16.03 1.95 12.39
N GLN A 141 -15.08 2.48 13.16
CA GLN A 141 -15.27 2.76 14.59
C GLN A 141 -16.31 3.86 14.87
N ARG A 142 -16.47 4.81 13.94
CA ARG A 142 -17.37 5.97 14.08
C ARG A 142 -18.70 5.80 13.34
N GLY A 143 -18.88 4.73 12.56
CA GLY A 143 -20.02 4.53 11.66
C GLY A 143 -21.39 4.55 12.35
N ASN A 144 -21.45 4.06 13.60
CA ASN A 144 -22.69 3.96 14.37
C ASN A 144 -22.70 4.90 15.60
N ARG A 145 -21.82 5.90 15.63
CA ARG A 145 -21.73 6.85 16.76
C ARG A 145 -22.15 8.24 16.30
N VAL A 146 -23.12 8.83 17.00
CA VAL A 146 -23.50 10.24 16.81
C VAL A 146 -22.39 11.11 17.42
N PRO A 147 -21.82 12.07 16.66
CA PRO A 147 -20.78 12.94 17.20
C PRO A 147 -21.36 13.88 18.28
N THR A 148 -20.91 13.71 19.52
CA THR A 148 -21.35 14.50 20.70
C THR A 148 -20.46 15.71 21.00
N VAL A 149 -19.41 15.93 20.21
CA VAL A 149 -18.47 17.05 20.39
C VAL A 149 -19.09 18.40 19.98
N SER A 150 -18.71 19.48 20.66
CA SER A 150 -19.27 20.82 20.44
C SER A 150 -19.11 21.34 18.99
N TRP A 151 -18.07 20.90 18.29
CA TRP A 151 -17.82 21.25 16.89
C TRP A 151 -18.47 20.28 15.88
N ALA A 152 -19.24 19.29 16.34
CA ALA A 152 -19.88 18.28 15.48
C ALA A 152 -20.76 18.91 14.38
N LYS A 153 -21.45 20.01 14.69
CA LYS A 153 -22.24 20.77 13.70
C LYS A 153 -21.36 21.30 12.56
N PHE A 154 -20.21 21.88 12.90
CA PHE A 154 -19.32 22.51 11.92
C PHE A 154 -18.54 21.46 11.10
N GLY A 155 -18.15 20.34 11.73
CA GLY A 155 -17.52 19.23 11.02
C GLY A 155 -18.47 18.46 10.09
N ASN A 156 -19.76 18.38 10.43
CA ASN A 156 -20.76 17.80 9.54
C ASN A 156 -21.06 18.69 8.33
N ILE A 157 -20.94 20.02 8.44
CA ILE A 157 -21.10 20.94 7.29
C ILE A 157 -19.99 20.74 6.24
N PHE A 158 -18.77 20.38 6.67
CA PHE A 158 -17.66 20.10 5.76
C PHE A 158 -17.67 18.69 5.16
N MET A 159 -18.43 17.75 5.75
CA MET A 159 -18.50 16.34 5.33
C MET A 159 -19.81 15.98 4.61
N GLY A 160 -20.84 16.83 4.67
CA GLY A 160 -22.08 16.72 3.92
C GLY A 160 -21.93 17.23 2.49
#